data_AF-A0A1Y2VN82-F1
#
_entry.id   AF-A0A1Y2VN82-F1
#
_cell.length_a   1.000
_cell.length_b   1.000
_cell.length_c   1.000
_cell.angle_alpha   90.00
_cell.angle_beta   90.00
_cell.angle_gamma   90.00
#
_symmetry.space_group_name_H-M   'P 1'
#
loop_
_entity.id
_entity.type
_entity.pdbx_description
1 polymer ?
#
loop_
_entity_poly.entity_id
_entity_poly.type
_entity_poly.pdbx_seq_one_letter_code
_entity_poly.pdbx_strand_id
1 'polypeptide(L)'
;MSQPEKYQYYDYGDSKEMKDGRFNMYRVLIDSDEGRAFEKLSTDSERLDFMRKHAHGSWVVVRSDSCFIEDLAAGKKYVIKIDTPEYEGLQKFLQEDGDSWPPGTKEFDAMFQYYKEHASSVHDVPVNTEPCELGSDSE
;
A
#
# COMPACT_ATOMS: atom_id res chain seq x y z
N MET A 1 18.07 24.74 8.73
CA MET A 1 18.16 23.29 8.51
C MET A 1 17.64 23.03 7.12
N SER A 2 18.49 22.58 6.19
CA SER A 2 18.09 22.31 4.81
C SER A 2 17.10 21.15 4.78
N GLN A 3 15.95 21.32 4.13
CA GLN A 3 15.04 20.20 3.86
C GLN A 3 15.81 19.15 3.06
N PRO A 4 15.67 17.83 3.35
CA PRO A 4 16.32 16.81 2.55
C PRO A 4 15.80 16.92 1.11
N GLU A 5 16.73 17.00 0.14
CA GLU A 5 16.39 16.96 -1.28
C GLU A 5 15.53 15.72 -1.54
N LYS A 6 14.30 15.93 -2.05
CA LYS A 6 13.41 14.84 -2.44
C LYS A 6 13.93 14.24 -3.75
N TYR A 7 14.87 13.31 -3.65
CA TYR A 7 15.29 12.52 -4.80
C TYR A 7 14.12 11.67 -5.32
N GLN A 8 14.01 11.57 -6.65
CA GLN A 8 13.02 10.71 -7.30
C GLN A 8 13.63 9.33 -7.58
N TYR A 9 12.81 8.30 -7.48
CA TYR A 9 13.23 6.91 -7.56
C TYR A 9 12.29 6.08 -8.43
N TYR A 10 12.84 5.05 -9.08
CA TYR A 10 12.04 3.90 -9.49
C TYR A 10 12.11 2.84 -8.40
N ASP A 11 10.96 2.38 -7.96
CA ASP A 11 10.80 1.24 -7.06
C ASP A 11 10.28 0.04 -7.87
N TYR A 12 10.90 -1.12 -7.72
CA TYR A 12 10.55 -2.31 -8.49
C TYR A 12 10.54 -3.57 -7.62
N GLY A 13 9.43 -4.29 -7.65
CA GLY A 13 9.20 -5.48 -6.83
C GLY A 13 9.60 -6.77 -7.53
N ASP A 14 10.33 -7.62 -6.82
CA ASP A 14 10.56 -9.01 -7.20
C ASP A 14 9.34 -9.85 -6.80
N SER A 15 8.38 -10.01 -7.70
CA SER A 15 7.15 -10.78 -7.43
C SER A 15 7.39 -12.26 -7.15
N LYS A 16 8.64 -12.75 -7.27
CA LYS A 16 9.02 -14.07 -6.81
C LYS A 16 8.96 -14.11 -5.29
N GLU A 17 7.85 -14.60 -4.78
CA GLU A 17 7.63 -14.79 -3.35
C GLU A 17 8.78 -15.60 -2.74
N MET A 18 9.42 -15.00 -1.74
CA MET A 18 10.18 -15.75 -0.76
C MET A 18 9.19 -16.58 0.08
N LYS A 19 9.70 -17.57 0.81
CA LYS A 19 8.90 -18.25 1.83
C LYS A 19 8.28 -17.20 2.76
N ASP A 20 7.00 -17.37 3.08
CA ASP A 20 6.21 -16.55 4.02
C ASP A 20 5.72 -15.19 3.48
N GLY A 21 5.39 -15.08 2.19
CA GLY A 21 4.74 -13.89 1.61
C GLY A 21 5.67 -12.65 1.52
N ARG A 22 6.98 -12.87 1.67
CA ARG A 22 7.99 -11.82 1.59
C ARG A 22 8.48 -11.65 0.16
N PHE A 23 8.81 -10.42 -0.23
CA PHE A 23 9.38 -10.13 -1.53
C PHE A 23 10.41 -9.00 -1.42
N ASN A 24 11.37 -8.98 -2.34
CA ASN A 24 12.35 -7.90 -2.41
C ASN A 24 11.76 -6.72 -3.18
N MET A 25 11.94 -5.54 -2.63
CA MET A 25 11.81 -4.28 -3.35
C MET A 25 13.21 -3.74 -3.61
N TYR A 26 13.44 -3.27 -4.83
CA TYR A 26 14.66 -2.61 -5.25
C TYR A 26 14.37 -1.17 -5.63
N ARG A 27 15.37 -0.30 -5.42
CA ARG A 27 15.28 1.12 -5.71
C ARG A 27 16.49 1.61 -6.48
N VAL A 28 16.25 2.44 -7.49
CA VAL A 28 17.30 3.16 -8.23
C VAL A 28 16.94 4.65 -8.33
N LEU A 29 17.92 5.54 -8.17
CA LEU A 29 17.71 6.98 -8.39
C LEU A 29 17.43 7.27 -9.86
N ILE A 30 16.40 8.04 -10.18
CA ILE A 30 16.05 8.38 -11.57
C ILE A 30 17.19 9.16 -12.25
N ASP A 31 17.79 10.11 -11.54
CA ASP A 31 18.83 10.99 -12.09
C ASP A 31 20.23 10.33 -12.19
N SER A 32 20.35 9.06 -11.80
CA SER A 32 21.59 8.28 -11.96
C SER A 32 21.75 7.73 -13.38
N ASP A 33 22.96 7.29 -13.72
CA ASP A 33 23.19 6.58 -14.98
C ASP A 33 22.39 5.26 -15.03
N GLU A 34 22.26 4.61 -13.88
CA GLU A 34 21.46 3.41 -13.71
C GLU A 34 19.96 3.68 -13.88
N GLY A 35 19.45 4.82 -13.41
CA GLY A 35 18.06 5.24 -13.59
C GLY A 35 17.71 5.48 -15.06
N ARG A 36 18.58 6.21 -15.77
CA ARG A 36 18.47 6.42 -17.23
C ARG A 36 18.62 5.13 -18.04
N ALA A 37 19.39 4.16 -17.56
CA ALA A 37 19.51 2.84 -18.19
C ALA A 37 18.25 2.00 -17.93
N PHE A 38 17.73 2.01 -16.70
CA PHE A 38 16.51 1.30 -16.30
C PHE A 38 15.29 1.74 -17.11
N GLU A 39 15.12 3.05 -17.33
CA GLU A 39 14.00 3.61 -18.11
C GLU A 39 13.92 3.05 -19.55
N LYS A 40 15.07 2.71 -20.14
CA LYS A 40 15.16 2.18 -21.51
C LYS A 40 14.79 0.70 -21.62
N LEU A 41 14.65 -0.01 -20.50
CA LEU A 41 14.31 -1.43 -20.48
C LEU A 41 12.82 -1.61 -20.78
N SER A 42 12.53 -2.58 -21.67
CA SER A 42 11.21 -2.73 -22.26
C SER A 42 10.37 -3.82 -21.61
N THR A 43 11.02 -4.78 -20.95
CA THR A 43 10.33 -5.92 -20.33
C THR A 43 10.57 -5.97 -18.82
N ASP A 44 9.60 -6.56 -18.12
CA ASP A 44 9.69 -6.75 -16.67
C ASP A 44 10.83 -7.67 -16.26
N SER A 45 11.13 -8.70 -17.07
CA SER A 45 12.26 -9.60 -16.81
C SER A 45 13.59 -8.85 -16.86
N GLU A 46 13.79 -7.98 -17.87
CA GLU A 46 15.00 -7.17 -18.00
C GLU A 46 15.13 -6.16 -16.85
N ARG A 47 14.03 -5.48 -16.51
CA ARG A 47 13.96 -4.52 -15.41
C ARG A 47 14.32 -5.17 -14.08
N LEU A 48 13.78 -6.35 -13.81
CA LEU A 48 14.05 -7.08 -12.58
C LEU A 48 15.51 -7.53 -12.50
N ASP A 49 16.04 -8.12 -13.57
CA ASP A 49 17.44 -8.57 -13.61
C ASP A 49 18.43 -7.40 -13.52
N PHE A 50 18.07 -6.24 -14.07
CA PHE A 50 18.82 -5.01 -13.91
C PHE A 50 18.82 -4.54 -12.45
N MET A 51 17.64 -4.43 -11.83
CA MET A 51 17.50 -3.97 -10.45
C MET A 51 18.25 -4.86 -9.45
N ARG A 52 18.24 -6.17 -9.64
CA ARG A 52 19.02 -7.11 -8.82
C ARG A 52 20.54 -6.84 -8.81
N LYS A 53 21.06 -6.20 -9.86
CA LYS A 53 22.50 -5.92 -10.04
C LYS A 53 22.88 -4.46 -9.75
N HIS A 54 21.97 -3.53 -10.03
CA HIS A 54 22.28 -2.10 -10.11
C HIS A 54 21.46 -1.22 -9.15
N ALA A 55 20.60 -1.80 -8.32
CA ALA A 55 19.85 -1.02 -7.34
C ALA A 55 20.77 -0.32 -6.34
N HIS A 56 20.41 0.92 -5.99
CA HIS A 56 21.06 1.69 -4.94
C HIS A 56 20.66 1.18 -3.55
N GLY A 57 19.48 0.58 -3.45
CA GLY A 57 18.99 -0.01 -2.21
C GLY A 57 18.02 -1.16 -2.48
N SER A 58 17.94 -2.06 -1.50
CA SER A 58 16.97 -3.15 -1.48
C SER A 58 16.43 -3.33 -0.07
N TRP A 59 15.14 -3.63 0.05
CA TRP A 59 14.53 -4.02 1.31
C TRP A 59 13.52 -5.14 1.09
N VAL A 60 13.27 -5.90 2.14
CA VAL A 60 12.25 -6.95 2.14
C VAL A 60 10.93 -6.33 2.57
N VAL A 61 9.89 -6.52 1.76
CA VAL A 61 8.51 -6.20 2.11
C VAL A 61 7.78 -7.51 2.42
N VAL A 62 6.91 -7.47 3.42
CA VAL A 62 5.98 -8.56 3.72
C VAL A 62 4.66 -8.19 3.07
N ARG A 63 4.09 -9.06 2.23
CA ARG A 63 2.69 -8.89 1.82
C ARG A 63 1.84 -8.88 3.09
N SER A 64 0.95 -7.91 3.19
CA SER A 64 -0.04 -7.92 4.26
C SER A 64 -0.81 -9.24 4.15
N ASP A 65 -0.97 -9.95 5.26
CA ASP A 65 -1.78 -11.18 5.34
C ASP A 65 -3.28 -10.86 5.44
N SER A 66 -3.62 -9.57 5.42
CA SER A 66 -4.95 -9.06 5.66
C SER A 66 -5.19 -7.71 4.98
N CYS A 67 -6.46 -7.45 4.69
CA CYS A 67 -6.97 -6.15 4.29
C CYS A 67 -7.80 -5.56 5.43
N PHE A 68 -7.90 -4.24 5.49
CA PHE A 68 -8.68 -3.58 6.53
C PHE A 68 -9.37 -2.31 6.05
N ILE A 69 -10.43 -1.93 6.76
CA ILE A 69 -11.07 -0.63 6.63
C ILE A 69 -11.32 -0.02 8.01
N GLU A 70 -11.18 1.30 8.10
CA GLU A 70 -11.39 2.05 9.34
C GLU A 70 -12.73 2.79 9.28
N ASP A 71 -13.57 2.54 10.28
CA ASP A 71 -14.78 3.31 10.58
C ASP A 71 -14.44 4.30 11.69
N LEU A 72 -14.00 5.49 11.28
CA LEU A 72 -13.60 6.54 12.22
C LEU A 72 -14.78 7.04 13.07
N ALA A 73 -16.01 6.97 12.54
CA ALA A 73 -17.21 7.37 13.28
C ALA A 73 -17.52 6.38 14.42
N ALA A 74 -17.29 5.08 14.18
CA ALA A 74 -17.43 4.05 15.20
C ALA A 74 -16.16 3.84 16.06
N GLY A 75 -15.03 4.44 15.67
CA GLY A 75 -13.73 4.18 16.29
C GLY A 75 -13.27 2.74 16.11
N LYS A 76 -13.57 2.12 14.95
CA LYS A 76 -13.31 0.69 14.69
C LYS A 76 -12.44 0.47 13.45
N LYS A 77 -11.68 -0.61 13.47
CA LYS A 77 -10.95 -1.17 12.32
C LYS A 77 -11.41 -2.60 12.09
N TYR A 78 -11.95 -2.86 10.92
CA TYR A 78 -12.42 -4.17 10.48
C TYR A 78 -11.34 -4.81 9.62
N VAL A 79 -10.95 -6.05 9.92
CA VAL A 79 -9.83 -6.75 9.25
C VAL A 79 -10.34 -8.06 8.66
N ILE A 80 -10.01 -8.32 7.39
CA ILE A 80 -10.27 -9.58 6.68
C ILE A 80 -8.93 -10.18 6.28
N LYS A 81 -8.69 -11.46 6.61
CA LYS A 81 -7.46 -12.17 6.23
C LYS A 81 -7.50 -12.64 4.77
N ILE A 82 -6.41 -12.51 4.04
CA ILE A 82 -6.33 -12.79 2.60
C ILE A 82 -6.58 -14.26 2.26
N ASP A 83 -6.12 -15.19 3.10
CA ASP A 83 -6.28 -16.64 2.87
C ASP A 83 -7.63 -17.20 3.39
N THR A 84 -8.71 -16.44 3.22
CA THR A 84 -10.05 -16.80 3.71
C THR A 84 -11.13 -16.66 2.64
N PRO A 85 -12.23 -17.43 2.70
CA PRO A 85 -13.37 -17.26 1.80
C PRO A 85 -13.97 -15.84 1.86
N GLU A 86 -13.88 -15.18 3.01
CA GLU A 86 -14.31 -13.80 3.19
C GLU A 86 -13.48 -12.83 2.32
N TYR A 87 -12.20 -13.10 2.10
CA TYR A 87 -11.40 -12.29 1.18
C TYR A 87 -11.80 -12.53 -0.28
N GLU A 88 -12.05 -13.77 -0.70
CA GLU A 88 -12.59 -14.06 -2.04
C GLU A 88 -13.95 -13.38 -2.28
N GLY A 89 -14.76 -13.27 -1.22
CA GLY A 89 -16.01 -12.51 -1.24
C GLY A 89 -15.77 -11.01 -1.36
N LEU A 90 -14.83 -10.46 -0.58
CA LEU A 90 -14.44 -9.05 -0.60
C LEU A 90 -13.97 -8.61 -2.00
N GLN A 91 -13.21 -9.44 -2.70
CA GLN A 91 -12.69 -9.12 -4.04
C GLN A 91 -13.78 -8.75 -5.05
N LYS A 92 -15.02 -9.21 -4.86
CA LYS A 92 -16.16 -8.88 -5.73
C LYS A 92 -16.66 -7.44 -5.57
N PHE A 93 -16.23 -6.77 -4.49
CA PHE A 93 -16.58 -5.39 -4.18
C PHE A 93 -15.44 -4.42 -4.46
N LEU A 94 -14.25 -4.90 -4.83
CA LEU A 94 -13.10 -4.06 -5.20
C LEU A 94 -13.15 -3.69 -6.69
N GLN A 95 -12.37 -2.68 -7.07
CA GLN A 95 -12.11 -2.36 -8.47
C GLN A 95 -11.29 -3.48 -9.14
N GLU A 96 -11.21 -3.47 -10.48
CA GLU A 96 -10.48 -4.51 -11.25
C GLU A 96 -8.98 -4.54 -10.92
N ASP A 97 -8.41 -3.41 -10.52
CA ASP A 97 -7.03 -3.27 -10.05
C ASP A 97 -6.84 -3.67 -8.57
N GLY A 98 -7.92 -4.01 -7.87
CA GLY A 98 -7.94 -4.35 -6.45
C GLY A 98 -8.10 -3.15 -5.53
N ASP A 99 -8.26 -1.94 -6.06
CA ASP A 99 -8.44 -0.74 -5.23
C ASP A 99 -9.86 -0.63 -4.67
N SER A 100 -9.97 0.11 -3.57
CA SER A 100 -11.26 0.45 -2.97
C SER A 100 -11.99 1.49 -3.81
N TRP A 101 -13.32 1.44 -3.82
CA TRP A 101 -14.13 2.51 -4.42
C TRP A 101 -14.02 3.82 -3.62
N PRO A 102 -14.27 4.99 -4.22
CA PRO A 102 -14.27 6.25 -3.49
C PRO A 102 -15.39 6.31 -2.43
N PRO A 103 -15.14 6.90 -1.24
CA PRO A 103 -16.17 7.13 -0.24
C PRO A 103 -17.39 7.89 -0.78
N GLY A 104 -18.60 7.51 -0.34
CA GLY A 104 -19.86 8.11 -0.77
C GLY A 104 -20.46 7.51 -2.05
N THR A 105 -19.83 6.48 -2.62
CA THR A 105 -20.40 5.66 -3.69
C THR A 105 -21.17 4.47 -3.10
N LYS A 106 -22.15 3.93 -3.85
CA LYS A 106 -22.91 2.75 -3.40
C LYS A 106 -22.02 1.52 -3.31
N GLU A 107 -21.03 1.44 -4.20
CA GLU A 107 -20.02 0.39 -4.26
C GLU A 107 -19.13 0.43 -3.01
N PHE A 108 -18.69 1.62 -2.60
CA PHE A 108 -17.97 1.79 -1.35
C PHE A 108 -18.83 1.42 -0.15
N ASP A 109 -20.09 1.87 -0.09
CA ASP A 109 -20.99 1.53 1.02
C ASP A 109 -21.23 0.01 1.12
N ALA A 110 -21.37 -0.68 -0.02
CA ALA A 110 -21.51 -2.13 -0.07
C ALA A 110 -20.22 -2.85 0.39
N MET A 111 -19.06 -2.39 -0.09
CA MET A 111 -17.75 -2.90 0.35
C MET A 111 -17.56 -2.68 1.86
N PHE A 112 -17.88 -1.49 2.35
CA PHE A 112 -17.76 -1.12 3.76
C PHE A 112 -18.68 -1.96 4.66
N GLN A 113 -19.92 -2.18 4.22
CA GLN A 113 -20.85 -3.07 4.91
C GLN A 113 -20.35 -4.52 4.92
N TYR A 114 -19.77 -4.99 3.81
CA TYR A 114 -19.16 -6.32 3.74
C TYR A 114 -18.05 -6.48 4.80
N TYR A 115 -17.16 -5.50 4.94
CA TYR A 115 -16.17 -5.50 6.01
C TYR A 115 -16.79 -5.60 7.41
N LYS A 116 -17.89 -4.89 7.68
CA LYS A 116 -18.57 -4.94 8.98
C LYS A 116 -19.14 -6.30 9.31
N GLU A 117 -19.65 -7.00 8.30
CA GLU A 117 -20.34 -8.29 8.47
C GLU A 117 -19.36 -9.48 8.48
N HIS A 118 -18.24 -9.36 7.76
CA HIS A 118 -17.34 -10.48 7.48
C HIS A 118 -15.92 -10.31 8.04
N ALA A 119 -15.66 -9.27 8.83
CA ALA A 119 -14.35 -9.09 9.48
C ALA A 119 -13.94 -10.33 10.28
N SER A 120 -12.74 -10.83 10.00
CA SER A 120 -12.06 -11.86 10.80
C SER A 120 -11.70 -11.32 12.20
N SER A 121 -11.43 -10.03 12.32
CA SER A 121 -11.24 -9.36 13.61
C SER A 121 -11.65 -7.88 13.54
N VAL A 122 -12.07 -7.36 14.69
CA VAL A 122 -12.42 -5.94 14.85
C VAL A 122 -11.58 -5.36 15.99
N HIS A 123 -10.93 -4.24 15.72
CA HIS A 123 -10.07 -3.54 16.67
C HIS A 123 -10.61 -2.15 16.95
N ASP A 124 -10.43 -1.67 18.17
CA ASP A 124 -10.63 -0.26 18.50
C ASP A 124 -9.52 0.57 17.86
N VAL A 125 -9.90 1.67 17.21
CA VAL A 125 -8.97 2.67 16.70
C VAL A 125 -9.10 3.87 17.62
N PRO A 126 -7.98 4.41 18.16
CA PRO A 126 -8.04 5.64 18.92
C PRO A 126 -8.62 6.74 18.04
N VAL A 127 -9.83 7.19 18.37
CA VAL A 127 -10.41 8.40 17.79
C VAL A 127 -9.56 9.54 18.33
N ASN A 128 -8.59 10.01 17.53
CA ASN A 128 -7.84 11.21 17.89
C ASN A 128 -8.82 12.39 17.87
N THR A 129 -9.49 12.63 19.00
CA THR A 129 -10.21 13.87 19.30
C THR A 129 -9.19 14.93 19.69
N GLU A 130 -8.37 15.35 18.73
CA GLU A 130 -7.79 16.69 18.78
C GLU A 130 -8.03 17.32 17.41
N PRO A 131 -8.74 18.46 17.34
CA PRO A 131 -8.66 19.27 16.14
C PRO A 131 -7.19 19.62 15.95
N CYS A 132 -6.67 19.49 14.73
CA CYS A 132 -5.47 20.23 14.36
C CYS A 132 -5.78 21.70 14.64
N GLU A 133 -5.35 22.22 15.79
CA GLU A 133 -5.13 23.64 15.95
C GLU A 133 -4.04 23.98 14.93
N LEU A 134 -4.48 24.39 13.74
CA LEU A 134 -3.68 25.27 12.91
C LEU A 134 -3.36 26.45 13.81
N GLY A 135 -2.13 26.45 14.33
CA GLY A 135 -1.55 27.53 15.09
C GLY A 135 -1.95 28.84 14.43
N SER A 136 -2.91 29.50 15.06
CA SER A 136 -3.25 30.87 14.73
C SER A 136 -2.12 31.68 15.33
N ASP A 137 -1.01 31.79 14.59
CA ASP A 137 0.05 32.75 14.91
C ASP A 137 -0.56 34.14 14.82
N SER A 138 -1.07 34.58 15.97
CA SER A 138 -1.29 35.98 16.30
C SER A 138 0.02 36.49 16.88
N GLU A 139 0.69 37.36 16.15
CA GLU A 139 1.18 38.69 16.59
C GLU A 139 1.97 39.38 15.47
#